data_AF-A0A9P6JHS8-F1
#
_entry.id   AF-A0A9P6JHS8-F1
#
_cell.length_a   1.000
_cell.length_b   1.000
_cell.length_c   1.000
_cell.angle_alpha   90.00
_cell.angle_beta   90.00
_cell.angle_gamma   90.00
#
_symmetry.space_group_name_H-M   'P 1'
#
loop_
_entity.id
_entity.type
_entity.pdbx_description
1 polymer ?
#
loop_
_entity_poly.entity_id
_entity_poly.type
_entity_poly.pdbx_seq_one_letter_code
_entity_poly.pdbx_strand_id
1 'polypeptide(L)'
;MGSVDATTVLYAAPYDASGRLWPLCEALRTAFIDAGFIAPENRPLKLHATIVNTIYVRGMASGASNNGNTAQGDKRSGGESTQRRSNNKNEKMKIDATELVKRWEHKIWGMVKVEKVAICEMGKKKGEDGLIRYKEIGQLEMPVL
;
A
#
# COMPACT_ATOMS: atom_id res chain seq x y z
N MET A 1 9.89 11.54 1.94
CA MET A 1 9.45 10.13 1.82
C MET A 1 10.10 9.36 2.97
N GLY A 2 9.59 8.19 3.39
CA GLY A 2 10.36 7.34 4.30
C GLY A 2 11.66 6.84 3.64
N SER A 3 12.46 6.05 4.34
CA SER A 3 13.63 5.39 3.76
C SER A 3 13.26 4.67 2.47
N VAL A 4 13.93 4.99 1.35
CA VAL A 4 13.63 4.42 0.03
C VAL A 4 14.29 3.06 -0.18
N ASP A 5 15.36 2.79 0.56
CA ASP A 5 16.11 1.53 0.60
C ASP A 5 15.38 0.41 1.36
N ALA A 6 14.36 0.76 2.16
CA ALA A 6 13.57 -0.21 2.93
C ALA A 6 12.13 0.29 3.21
N THR A 7 11.24 0.20 2.22
CA THR A 7 9.83 0.64 2.33
C THR A 7 8.83 -0.49 2.05
N THR A 8 7.61 -0.34 2.57
CA THR A 8 6.47 -1.22 2.24
C THR A 8 5.41 -0.53 1.37
N VAL A 9 5.53 0.79 1.15
CA VAL A 9 4.55 1.57 0.39
C VAL A 9 5.27 2.53 -0.54
N LEU A 10 4.81 2.58 -1.79
CA LEU A 10 5.16 3.61 -2.78
C LEU A 10 3.88 4.28 -3.26
N TYR A 11 3.93 5.59 -3.41
CA TYR A 11 2.77 6.39 -3.78
C TYR A 11 3.20 7.58 -4.63
N ALA A 12 2.28 8.09 -5.44
CA ALA A 12 2.41 9.38 -6.11
C ALA A 12 1.75 10.47 -5.24
N ALA A 13 2.47 11.56 -4.99
CA ALA A 13 1.87 12.75 -4.38
C ALA A 13 1.13 13.54 -5.47
N PRO A 14 -0.05 14.12 -5.18
CA PRO A 14 -0.73 14.98 -6.12
C PRO A 14 0.05 16.29 -6.30
N TYR A 15 0.09 16.79 -7.53
CA TYR A 15 0.41 18.18 -7.81
C TYR A 15 -0.90 18.93 -8.06
N ASP A 16 -1.20 19.94 -7.26
CA ASP A 16 -2.42 20.76 -7.38
C ASP A 16 -2.05 22.23 -7.54
N ALA A 17 -2.10 22.70 -8.80
CA ALA A 17 -1.84 24.10 -9.12
C ALA A 17 -2.91 25.06 -8.57
N SER A 18 -4.13 24.56 -8.29
CA SER A 18 -5.22 25.40 -7.79
C SER A 18 -5.17 25.60 -6.27
N GLY A 19 -4.44 24.75 -5.55
CA GLY A 19 -4.35 24.77 -4.08
C GLY A 19 -5.65 24.43 -3.36
N ARG A 20 -6.68 23.91 -4.06
CA ARG A 20 -8.02 23.65 -3.50
C ARG A 20 -8.19 22.23 -2.97
N LEU A 21 -7.41 21.27 -3.48
CA LEU A 21 -7.54 19.87 -3.10
C LEU A 21 -7.22 19.66 -1.63
N TRP A 22 -6.17 20.31 -1.13
CA TRP A 22 -5.77 20.19 0.26
C TRP A 22 -6.82 20.74 1.24
N PRO A 23 -7.28 22.01 1.10
CA PRO A 23 -8.36 22.53 1.93
C PRO A 23 -9.63 21.68 1.91
N LEU A 24 -10.02 21.14 0.75
CA LEU A 24 -11.16 20.23 0.63
C LEU A 24 -10.97 18.98 1.51
N CYS A 25 -9.83 18.30 1.38
CA CYS A 25 -9.57 17.09 2.14
C CYS A 25 -9.41 17.35 3.65
N GLU A 26 -8.87 18.51 4.03
CA GLU A 26 -8.78 18.93 5.42
C GLU A 26 -10.16 19.22 6.02
N ALA A 27 -11.02 19.94 5.29
CA ALA A 27 -12.40 20.19 5.68
C ALA A 27 -13.20 18.87 5.84
N LEU A 28 -13.04 17.93 4.91
CA LEU A 28 -13.63 16.59 5.01
C LEU A 28 -13.14 15.84 6.25
N ARG A 29 -11.83 15.86 6.53
CA ARG A 29 -11.26 15.23 7.73
C ARG A 29 -11.87 15.85 9.00
N THR A 30 -11.91 17.17 9.09
CA THR A 30 -12.48 17.89 10.23
C THR A 30 -13.93 17.53 10.46
N ALA A 31 -14.77 17.54 9.41
CA ALA A 31 -16.18 17.16 9.52
C ALA A 31 -16.38 15.74 10.06
N PHE A 32 -15.53 14.79 9.67
CA PHE A 32 -15.60 13.41 10.19
C PHE A 32 -15.06 13.26 11.62
N ILE A 33 -14.09 14.08 12.02
CA ILE A 33 -13.62 14.14 13.41
C ILE A 33 -14.70 14.74 14.30
N ASP A 34 -15.30 15.85 13.89
CA ASP A 34 -16.33 16.57 14.65
C ASP A 34 -17.58 15.70 14.85
N ALA A 35 -17.93 14.90 13.84
CA ALA A 35 -19.01 13.91 13.92
C ALA A 35 -18.65 12.63 14.69
N GLY A 36 -17.41 12.49 15.17
CA GLY A 36 -16.96 11.35 15.97
C GLY A 36 -16.62 10.08 15.18
N PHE A 37 -16.51 10.16 13.85
CA PHE A 37 -16.15 9.02 12.99
C PHE A 37 -14.64 8.76 12.88
N ILE A 38 -13.83 9.78 13.12
CA ILE A 38 -12.36 9.69 13.08
C ILE A 38 -11.81 10.18 14.42
N ALA A 39 -10.93 9.39 15.03
CA ALA A 39 -10.22 9.83 16.23
C ALA A 39 -9.29 11.01 15.91
N PRO A 40 -9.20 12.04 16.77
CA PRO A 40 -8.23 13.11 16.58
C PRO A 40 -6.81 12.53 16.58
N GLU A 41 -6.13 12.63 15.44
CA GLU A 41 -4.72 12.25 15.32
C GLU A 41 -3.84 13.48 15.12
N ASN A 42 -2.68 13.51 15.80
CA ASN A 42 -1.67 14.57 15.68
C ASN A 42 -0.81 14.44 14.40
N ARG A 43 -1.21 13.59 13.47
CA ARG A 43 -0.47 13.38 12.22
C ARG A 43 -1.02 14.32 11.15
N PRO A 44 -0.15 15.05 10.42
CA PRO A 44 -0.61 15.86 9.31
C PRO A 44 -1.26 14.97 8.25
N LEU A 45 -2.29 15.50 7.59
CA LEU A 45 -2.91 14.85 6.45
C LEU A 45 -1.84 14.57 5.38
N LYS A 46 -1.96 13.48 4.62
CA LYS A 46 -1.00 13.17 3.57
C LYS A 46 -1.70 12.60 2.36
N LEU A 47 -1.96 13.47 1.39
CA LEU A 47 -2.59 13.10 0.14
C LEU A 47 -1.64 12.28 -0.72
N HIS A 48 -2.13 11.16 -1.22
CA HIS A 48 -1.34 10.27 -2.07
C HIS A 48 -2.22 9.29 -2.85
N ALA A 49 -1.77 8.90 -4.04
CA ALA A 49 -2.28 7.75 -4.76
C ALA A 49 -1.31 6.58 -4.55
N THR A 50 -1.73 5.53 -3.84
CA THR A 50 -0.89 4.35 -3.58
C THR A 50 -0.67 3.57 -4.88
N ILE A 51 0.59 3.32 -5.23
CA ILE A 51 1.00 2.54 -6.41
C ILE A 51 1.40 1.13 -5.99
N VAL A 52 2.21 1.02 -4.92
CA VAL A 52 2.68 -0.25 -4.37
C VAL A 52 2.40 -0.28 -2.89
N ASN A 53 1.86 -1.40 -2.40
CA ASN A 53 1.73 -1.66 -0.98
C ASN A 53 2.00 -3.14 -0.68
N THR A 54 3.19 -3.43 -0.17
CA THR A 54 3.67 -4.80 0.05
C THR A 54 3.09 -5.43 1.32
N ILE A 55 2.35 -4.68 2.14
CA ILE A 55 1.64 -5.27 3.30
C ILE A 55 0.57 -6.28 2.87
N TYR A 56 0.12 -6.19 1.61
CA TYR A 56 -0.80 -7.14 1.00
C TYR A 56 -0.12 -8.38 0.43
N VAL A 57 1.21 -8.39 0.35
CA VAL A 57 1.99 -9.57 -0.05
C VAL A 57 2.19 -10.46 1.18
N ARG A 58 1.11 -11.11 1.61
CA ARG A 58 1.16 -12.19 2.61
C ARG A 58 1.25 -13.53 1.87
N GLY A 59 2.26 -14.34 2.17
CA GLY A 59 2.30 -15.76 1.79
C GLY A 59 3.28 -16.20 0.71
N MET A 60 4.12 -15.32 0.14
CA MET A 60 5.06 -15.73 -0.92
C MET A 60 6.41 -16.28 -0.43
N ALA A 61 6.67 -16.27 0.88
CA ALA A 61 7.87 -16.85 1.48
C ALA A 61 7.73 -18.36 1.84
N SER A 62 6.58 -18.97 1.52
CA SER A 62 6.33 -20.40 1.79
C SER A 62 5.69 -21.06 0.56
N GLY A 63 6.47 -21.25 -0.50
CA GLY A 63 5.93 -21.80 -1.74
C GLY A 63 6.94 -22.16 -2.83
N ALA A 64 8.21 -22.42 -2.49
CA ALA A 64 9.08 -23.22 -3.36
C ALA A 64 9.09 -24.65 -2.81
N SER A 65 7.97 -25.35 -2.97
CA SER A 65 7.92 -26.80 -2.81
C SER A 65 8.65 -27.41 -4.00
N ASN A 66 9.95 -27.68 -3.83
CA ASN A 66 10.70 -28.56 -4.71
C ASN A 66 10.12 -29.97 -4.54
N ASN A 67 9.17 -30.32 -5.40
CA ASN A 67 8.70 -31.69 -5.54
C ASN A 67 9.45 -32.33 -6.72
N GLY A 68 10.43 -33.17 -6.41
CA GLY A 68 11.26 -33.84 -7.42
C GLY A 68 12.32 -34.76 -6.82
N ASN A 69 11.86 -35.89 -6.28
CA ASN A 69 12.56 -37.17 -6.07
C ASN A 69 14.08 -37.25 -6.36
N THR A 70 14.86 -37.59 -5.34
CA THR A 70 15.83 -38.71 -5.40
C THR A 70 16.09 -39.25 -4.00
N ALA A 71 15.97 -40.58 -3.89
CA ALA A 71 16.24 -41.35 -2.69
C ALA A 71 17.75 -41.45 -2.41
N GLN A 72 18.04 -41.76 -1.14
CA GLN A 72 19.18 -42.56 -0.65
C GLN A 72 20.53 -41.84 -0.44
N GLY A 73 21.01 -41.85 0.81
CA GLY A 73 22.40 -41.47 1.10
C GLY A 73 22.68 -41.02 2.53
N ASP A 74 22.85 -42.00 3.41
CA ASP A 74 23.80 -42.08 4.54
C ASP A 74 23.92 -41.00 5.64
N LYS A 75 24.01 -41.51 6.87
CA LYS A 75 24.34 -40.79 8.11
C LYS A 75 25.85 -40.49 8.15
N ARG A 76 26.25 -39.24 8.47
CA ARG A 76 27.28 -38.89 9.49
C ARG A 76 27.66 -37.40 9.48
N SER A 77 28.04 -36.94 10.67
CA SER A 77 28.79 -35.71 11.05
C SER A 77 28.11 -34.37 10.74
N GLY A 78 27.88 -33.48 11.70
CA GLY A 78 28.83 -33.01 12.70
C GLY A 78 29.32 -31.63 12.25
N GLY A 79 28.49 -30.60 12.50
CA GLY A 79 28.74 -29.23 12.05
C GLY A 79 27.76 -28.28 12.71
N GLU A 80 28.20 -27.68 13.81
CA GLU A 80 27.53 -26.63 14.55
C GLU A 80 27.42 -25.39 13.65
N SER A 81 26.31 -25.27 12.93
CA SER A 81 25.87 -24.01 12.35
C SER A 81 24.69 -23.53 13.19
N THR A 82 24.91 -22.46 13.92
CA THR A 82 23.88 -21.70 14.62
C THR A 82 22.99 -21.03 13.57
N GLN A 83 22.22 -21.82 12.82
CA GLN A 83 21.23 -21.31 11.90
C GLN A 83 20.06 -20.84 12.75
N ARG A 84 20.15 -19.58 13.19
CA ARG A 84 19.03 -18.80 13.69
C ARG A 84 17.95 -18.81 12.60
N ARG A 85 17.12 -19.85 12.60
CA ARG A 85 15.82 -19.87 11.92
C ARG A 85 15.00 -18.76 12.56
N SER A 86 15.13 -17.56 12.01
CA SER A 86 14.32 -16.43 12.41
C SER A 86 12.87 -16.80 12.11
N ASN A 87 12.12 -17.04 13.17
CA ASN A 87 10.71 -17.39 13.17
C ASN A 87 9.85 -16.15 12.86
N ASN A 88 10.27 -15.30 11.92
CA ASN A 88 9.60 -14.04 11.60
C ASN A 88 8.56 -14.24 10.49
N LYS A 89 7.55 -15.08 10.75
CA LYS A 89 6.37 -15.24 9.88
C LYS A 89 5.54 -13.95 9.73
N ASN A 90 5.88 -12.89 10.47
CA ASN A 90 5.15 -11.62 10.50
C ASN A 90 5.95 -10.41 10.01
N GLU A 91 7.17 -10.59 9.52
CA GLU A 91 7.93 -9.45 9.01
C GLU A 91 7.36 -8.97 7.68
N LYS A 92 6.92 -7.71 7.64
CA LYS A 92 6.37 -7.09 6.42
C LYS A 92 7.47 -7.07 5.37
N MET A 93 7.17 -7.58 4.18
CA MET A 93 8.11 -7.55 3.06
C MET A 93 8.46 -6.10 2.73
N LYS A 94 9.69 -5.69 3.04
CA LYS A 94 10.24 -4.40 2.61
C LYS A 94 10.91 -4.57 1.24
N ILE A 95 10.86 -3.52 0.44
CA ILE A 95 11.55 -3.43 -0.84
C ILE A 95 12.53 -2.27 -0.81
N ASP A 96 13.67 -2.45 -1.46
CA ASP A 96 14.53 -1.35 -1.89
C ASP A 96 13.91 -0.75 -3.16
N ALA A 97 13.45 0.49 -3.03
CA ALA A 97 12.79 1.24 -4.08
C ALA A 97 13.68 2.35 -4.65
N THR A 98 14.97 2.40 -4.32
CA THR A 98 15.89 3.47 -4.74
C THR A 98 15.87 3.69 -6.25
N GLU A 99 16.05 2.61 -7.03
CA GLU A 99 16.04 2.67 -8.49
C GLU A 99 14.65 2.98 -9.08
N LEU A 100 13.58 2.52 -8.42
CA LEU A 100 12.22 2.83 -8.83
C LEU A 100 11.92 4.31 -8.65
N VAL A 101 12.27 4.88 -7.50
CA VAL A 101 12.06 6.30 -7.22
C VAL A 101 12.88 7.14 -8.18
N LYS A 102 14.18 6.87 -8.32
CA LYS A 102 15.06 7.58 -9.25
C LYS A 102 14.54 7.59 -10.69
N ARG A 103 13.91 6.49 -11.13
CA ARG A 103 13.36 6.38 -12.49
C ARG A 103 12.05 7.16 -12.67
N TRP A 104 11.22 7.24 -11.63
CA TRP A 104 9.83 7.68 -11.76
C TRP A 104 9.47 8.96 -10.99
N GLU A 105 10.39 9.51 -10.19
CA GLU A 105 10.12 10.67 -9.32
C GLU A 105 9.64 11.93 -10.05
N HIS A 106 10.04 12.10 -11.32
CA HIS A 106 9.64 13.23 -12.16
C HIS A 106 8.54 12.87 -13.17
N LYS A 107 8.00 11.66 -13.12
CA LYS A 107 6.97 11.23 -14.07
C LYS A 107 5.64 11.88 -13.72
N ILE A 108 5.00 12.50 -14.71
CA ILE A 108 3.59 12.86 -14.64
C ILE A 108 2.78 11.64 -15.08
N TRP A 109 1.96 11.11 -14.17
CA TRP A 109 1.16 9.89 -14.39
C TRP A 109 -0.17 10.20 -15.08
N GLY A 110 -0.69 11.41 -14.89
CA GLY A 110 -1.90 11.88 -15.55
C GLY A 110 -2.42 13.16 -14.92
N MET A 111 -3.26 13.88 -15.67
CA MET A 111 -4.06 14.98 -15.14
C MET A 111 -5.43 14.41 -14.80
N VAL A 112 -5.85 14.55 -13.55
CA VAL A 112 -7.10 13.95 -13.05
C VAL A 112 -8.00 15.04 -12.53
N LYS A 113 -9.24 15.06 -13.01
CA LYS A 113 -10.31 15.87 -12.42
C LYS A 113 -10.91 15.08 -11.25
N VAL A 114 -11.04 15.71 -10.09
CA VAL A 114 -11.78 15.13 -8.97
C VAL A 114 -13.26 15.38 -9.24
N GLU A 115 -13.98 14.31 -9.54
CA GLU A 115 -15.41 14.38 -9.90
C GLU A 115 -16.32 13.92 -8.76
N LYS A 116 -15.79 13.10 -7.84
CA LYS A 116 -16.58 12.46 -6.80
C LYS A 116 -15.75 12.19 -5.55
N VAL A 117 -16.39 12.27 -4.39
CA VAL A 117 -15.88 11.73 -3.12
C VAL A 117 -16.77 10.59 -2.67
N ALA A 118 -16.18 9.46 -2.27
CA ALA A 118 -16.90 8.28 -1.83
C ALA A 118 -16.40 7.78 -0.47
N ILE A 119 -17.33 7.31 0.35
CA ILE A 119 -17.06 6.50 1.54
C ILE A 119 -17.07 5.04 1.10
N CYS A 120 -16.02 4.32 1.46
CA CYS A 120 -15.81 2.95 1.01
C CYS A 120 -15.66 2.00 2.19
N GLU A 121 -16.22 0.79 2.08
CA GLU A 121 -15.86 -0.33 2.95
C GLU A 121 -14.38 -0.66 2.77
N MET A 122 -13.68 -0.87 3.88
CA MET A 122 -12.31 -1.41 3.84
C MET A 122 -12.34 -2.85 3.31
N GLY A 123 -11.33 -3.19 2.52
CA GLY A 123 -11.24 -4.49 1.86
C GLY A 123 -11.78 -4.42 0.43
N LYS A 124 -10.84 -4.48 -0.51
CA LYS A 124 -11.15 -4.49 -1.95
C LYS A 124 -11.88 -5.77 -2.34
N LYS A 125 -12.87 -5.66 -3.21
CA LYS A 125 -13.63 -6.79 -3.78
C LYS A 125 -13.32 -6.90 -5.28
N LYS A 126 -13.37 -8.13 -5.80
CA LYS A 126 -13.24 -8.37 -7.24
C LYS A 126 -14.61 -8.19 -7.87
N GLY A 127 -14.73 -7.24 -8.79
CA GLY A 127 -15.93 -7.04 -9.61
C GLY A 127 -16.10 -8.16 -10.64
N GLU A 128 -17.28 -8.21 -11.25
CA GLU A 128 -17.59 -9.15 -12.34
C GLU A 128 -16.70 -8.93 -13.57
N ASP A 129 -16.30 -7.68 -13.80
CA ASP A 129 -15.32 -7.24 -14.80
C ASP A 129 -13.87 -7.68 -14.49
N GLY A 130 -13.66 -8.37 -13.36
CA GLY A 130 -12.35 -8.79 -12.87
C GLY A 130 -11.53 -7.68 -12.21
N LEU A 131 -12.03 -6.44 -12.19
CA LEU A 131 -11.35 -5.31 -11.59
C LEU A 131 -11.50 -5.32 -10.08
N ILE A 132 -10.42 -4.96 -9.39
CA ILE A 132 -10.40 -4.92 -7.93
C ILE A 132 -10.74 -3.50 -7.49
N ARG A 133 -11.89 -3.33 -6.81
CA ARG A 133 -12.39 -2.02 -6.39
C ARG A 133 -12.84 -2.06 -4.93
N TYR A 134 -12.85 -0.91 -4.27
CA TYR A 134 -13.52 -0.80 -2.98
C TYR A 134 -15.04 -0.76 -3.19
N LYS A 135 -15.81 -1.28 -2.22
CA LYS A 135 -17.28 -1.14 -2.25
C LYS A 135 -17.66 0.22 -1.68
N GLU A 136 -18.28 1.05 -2.50
CA GLU A 136 -18.83 2.34 -2.09
C GLU A 136 -20.08 2.12 -1.23
N ILE A 137 -20.20 2.87 -0.12
CA ILE A 137 -21.36 2.86 0.78
C ILE A 137 -22.02 4.23 0.91
N GLY A 138 -21.40 5.27 0.35
CA GLY A 138 -21.93 6.61 0.25
C GLY A 138 -21.06 7.43 -0.69
N GLN A 139 -21.64 8.41 -1.38
CA GLN A 139 -20.91 9.24 -2.33
C GLN A 139 -21.49 10.64 -2.44
N LEU A 140 -20.67 11.57 -2.89
CA LEU A 140 -21.02 12.94 -3.21
C LEU A 140 -20.33 13.32 -4.52
N GLU A 141 -21.11 13.80 -5.49
CA GLU A 141 -20.58 14.37 -6.73
C GLU A 141 -20.01 15.77 -6.45
N MET A 142 -18.89 16.08 -7.09
CA MET A 142 -18.33 17.42 -7.06
C MET A 142 -19.19 18.36 -7.90
N PRO A 143 -19.46 19.58 -7.41
CA PRO A 143 -20.19 20.56 -8.20
C PRO A 143 -19.44 20.84 -9.50
N VAL A 144 -20.20 20.97 -10.59
CA VAL A 144 -19.66 21.42 -11.87
C VAL A 144 -19.30 22.90 -11.71
N LEU A 145 -18.04 23.22 -11.95
CA LEU A 145 -17.52 24.60 -11.98
C LEU A 145 -17.66 25.19 -13.38
#